data_AF-A0A2R3SK26-F1
#
_entry.id   AF-A0A2R3SK26-F1
#
_cell.length_a   1.000
_cell.length_b   1.000
_cell.length_c   1.000
_cell.angle_alpha   90.00
_cell.angle_beta   90.00
_cell.angle_gamma   90.00
#
_symmetry.space_group_name_H-M   'P 1'
#
loop_
_entity.id
_entity.type
_entity.pdbx_description
1 polymer ?
#
loop_
_entity_poly.entity_id
_entity_poly.type
_entity_poly.pdbx_seq_one_letter_code
_entity_poly.pdbx_strand_id
1 'polypeptide(L)'
;MSIWFLLLVVNYFCLLSLNSLILGIFIFICSLCVSLLISIYSLSWYSLIFFLVYIGGLLVLFIYISSLNFNPVFYFSKLSPLANILLKANIFFFLFFIITQITWNFSTISWSNSDMNNFSLNLFNETEVLFLINVGILLLIVLWVITKLSFRNRSALRPFFG
;
A
#
# COMPACT_ATOMS: atom_id res chain seq x y z
N MET A 1 -17.53 6.27 0.62
CA MET A 1 -17.57 6.54 2.08
C MET A 1 -17.27 5.29 2.92
N SER A 2 -18.00 4.18 2.74
CA SER A 2 -17.72 2.92 3.47
C SER A 2 -16.29 2.40 3.30
N ILE A 3 -15.73 2.50 2.09
CA ILE A 3 -14.36 2.02 1.80
C ILE A 3 -13.29 2.90 2.45
N TRP A 4 -13.47 4.23 2.45
CA TRP A 4 -12.57 5.15 3.16
C TRP A 4 -12.53 4.85 4.67
N PHE A 5 -13.69 4.54 5.25
CA PHE A 5 -13.79 4.11 6.64
C PHE A 5 -13.09 2.77 6.87
N LEU A 6 -13.30 1.78 5.99
CA LEU A 6 -12.64 0.48 6.10
C LEU A 6 -11.11 0.64 6.05
N LEU A 7 -10.59 1.56 5.24
CA LEU A 7 -9.18 1.93 5.20
C LEU A 7 -8.64 2.49 6.51
N LEU A 8 -9.40 3.38 7.17
CA LEU A 8 -9.00 3.93 8.47
C LEU A 8 -8.95 2.84 9.54
N VAL A 9 -9.94 1.96 9.56
CA VAL A 9 -10.01 0.84 10.51
C VAL A 9 -8.84 -0.13 10.30
N VAL A 10 -8.55 -0.51 9.05
CA VAL A 10 -7.47 -1.44 8.74
C VAL A 10 -6.08 -0.83 9.03
N ASN A 11 -5.85 0.44 8.70
CA ASN A 11 -4.60 1.13 9.04
C ASN A 11 -4.35 1.14 10.55
N TYR A 12 -5.39 1.26 11.35
CA TYR A 12 -5.27 1.19 12.79
C TYR A 12 -4.92 -0.23 13.28
N PHE A 13 -5.56 -1.27 12.74
CA PHE A 13 -5.18 -2.66 13.06
C PHE A 13 -3.73 -3.00 12.65
N CYS A 14 -3.25 -2.40 11.56
CA CYS A 14 -1.85 -2.48 11.14
C CYS A 14 -0.89 -1.95 12.22
N LEU A 15 -1.19 -0.78 12.83
CA LEU A 15 -0.41 -0.20 13.94
C LEU A 15 -0.39 -1.08 15.21
N LEU A 16 -1.37 -1.95 15.41
CA LEU A 16 -1.41 -2.89 16.54
C LEU A 16 -0.65 -4.19 16.28
N SER A 17 -0.37 -4.49 15.02
CA SER A 17 0.24 -5.77 14.67
C SER A 17 1.73 -5.77 14.96
N LEU A 18 2.12 -6.54 15.99
CA LEU A 18 3.53 -6.75 16.34
C LEU A 18 4.18 -7.87 15.52
N ASN A 19 3.37 -8.80 15.00
CA ASN A 19 3.87 -9.90 14.20
C ASN A 19 3.88 -9.51 12.71
N SER A 20 5.01 -9.72 12.04
CA SER A 20 5.20 -9.41 10.62
C SER A 20 4.19 -10.11 9.71
N LEU A 21 3.72 -11.31 10.08
CA LEU A 21 2.74 -12.05 9.27
C LEU A 21 1.36 -11.39 9.31
N ILE A 22 0.91 -11.01 10.51
CA ILE A 22 -0.38 -10.31 10.68
C ILE A 22 -0.34 -8.95 10.00
N LEU A 23 0.79 -8.25 10.14
CA LEU A 23 1.03 -6.99 9.44
C LEU A 23 0.88 -7.15 7.92
N GLY A 24 1.47 -8.20 7.32
CA GLY A 24 1.33 -8.49 5.90
C GLY A 24 -0.12 -8.72 5.45
N ILE A 25 -0.93 -9.42 6.25
CA ILE A 25 -2.35 -9.64 5.96
C ILE A 25 -3.14 -8.32 6.02
N PHE A 26 -2.88 -7.46 7.01
CA PHE A 26 -3.54 -6.15 7.08
C PHE A 26 -3.14 -5.25 5.91
N ILE A 27 -1.87 -5.27 5.51
CA ILE A 27 -1.40 -4.48 4.37
C ILE A 27 -2.03 -4.97 3.05
N PHE A 28 -2.20 -6.29 2.88
CA PHE A 28 -2.92 -6.84 1.73
C PHE A 28 -4.37 -6.32 1.66
N ILE A 29 -5.08 -6.30 2.79
CA ILE A 29 -6.47 -5.84 2.82
C ILE A 29 -6.58 -4.31 2.65
N CYS A 30 -5.61 -3.54 3.16
CA CYS A 30 -5.46 -2.12 2.84
C CYS A 30 -5.33 -1.89 1.33
N SER A 31 -4.46 -2.67 0.65
CA SER A 31 -4.21 -2.52 -0.78
C SER A 31 -5.44 -2.80 -1.64
N LEU A 32 -6.23 -3.80 -1.27
CA LEU A 32 -7.52 -4.09 -1.88
C LEU A 32 -8.46 -2.89 -1.76
N CYS A 33 -8.56 -2.31 -0.57
CA CYS A 33 -9.42 -1.15 -0.35
C CYS A 33 -8.98 0.08 -1.14
N VAL A 34 -7.67 0.33 -1.23
CA VAL A 34 -7.12 1.43 -2.02
C VAL A 34 -7.40 1.21 -3.51
N SER A 35 -7.19 0.00 -4.04
CA SER A 35 -7.54 -0.30 -5.44
C SER A 35 -9.04 -0.08 -5.70
N LEU A 36 -9.92 -0.51 -4.79
CA LEU A 36 -11.36 -0.28 -4.93
C LEU A 36 -11.70 1.22 -4.94
N LEU A 37 -11.04 2.06 -4.14
CA LEU A 37 -11.20 3.51 -4.21
C LEU A 37 -10.75 4.07 -5.56
N ILE A 38 -9.58 3.68 -6.03
CA ILE A 38 -9.03 4.13 -7.32
C ILE A 38 -9.98 3.75 -8.45
N SER A 39 -10.57 2.56 -8.43
CA SER A 39 -11.55 2.13 -9.43
C SER A 39 -12.85 2.94 -9.41
N ILE A 40 -13.22 3.55 -8.28
CA ILE A 40 -14.43 4.38 -8.17
C ILE A 40 -14.18 5.79 -8.70
N TYR A 41 -12.97 6.34 -8.50
CA TYR A 41 -12.63 7.72 -8.89
C TYR A 41 -11.93 7.84 -10.24
N SER A 42 -11.33 6.76 -10.76
CA SER A 42 -10.51 6.76 -11.97
C SER A 42 -10.75 5.51 -12.81
N LEU A 43 -10.00 5.35 -13.92
CA LEU A 43 -10.14 4.17 -14.79
C LEU A 43 -9.84 2.88 -14.03
N SER A 44 -10.73 1.92 -14.20
CA SER A 44 -10.61 0.57 -13.65
C SER A 44 -9.29 -0.10 -14.03
N TRP A 45 -8.75 0.15 -15.24
CA TRP A 45 -7.51 -0.46 -15.69
C TRP A 45 -6.29 -0.03 -14.87
N TYR A 46 -6.25 1.24 -14.45
CA TYR A 46 -5.17 1.74 -13.60
C TYR A 46 -5.25 1.16 -12.18
N SER A 47 -6.46 1.04 -11.64
CA SER A 47 -6.69 0.33 -10.36
C SER A 47 -6.19 -1.11 -10.38
N LEU A 48 -6.41 -1.84 -11.48
CA LEU A 48 -5.96 -3.22 -11.65
C LEU A 48 -4.43 -3.33 -11.68
N ILE A 49 -3.74 -2.42 -12.39
CA ILE A 49 -2.27 -2.40 -12.43
C ILE A 49 -1.70 -2.10 -11.04
N PHE A 50 -2.26 -1.11 -10.33
CA PHE A 50 -1.86 -0.78 -8.96
C PHE A 50 -1.98 -1.99 -8.02
N PHE A 51 -3.10 -2.70 -8.09
CA PHE A 51 -3.36 -3.89 -7.29
C PHE A 51 -2.32 -5.01 -7.53
N LEU A 52 -2.02 -5.30 -8.80
CA LEU A 52 -1.06 -6.33 -9.18
C LEU A 52 0.36 -6.03 -8.71
N VAL A 53 0.84 -4.80 -8.91
CA VAL A 53 2.18 -4.39 -8.49
C VAL A 53 2.30 -4.45 -6.96
N TYR A 54 1.27 -4.04 -6.24
CA TYR A 54 1.31 -4.03 -4.79
C TYR A 54 1.31 -5.44 -4.20
N ILE A 55 0.44 -6.35 -4.67
CA ILE A 55 0.46 -7.76 -4.24
C ILE A 55 1.79 -8.43 -4.58
N GLY A 56 2.30 -8.22 -5.80
CA GLY A 56 3.58 -8.79 -6.22
C GLY A 56 4.72 -8.37 -5.30
N GLY A 57 4.79 -7.09 -4.94
CA GLY A 57 5.78 -6.56 -4.00
C GLY A 57 5.63 -7.12 -2.59
N LEU A 58 4.38 -7.24 -2.08
CA LEU A 58 4.13 -7.78 -0.75
C LEU A 58 4.53 -9.25 -0.61
N LEU A 59 4.33 -10.07 -1.65
CA LEU A 59 4.72 -11.48 -1.63
C LEU A 59 6.24 -11.67 -1.50
N VAL A 60 7.02 -10.85 -2.21
CA VAL A 60 8.50 -10.87 -2.11
C VAL A 60 8.94 -10.47 -0.69
N LEU A 61 8.34 -9.42 -0.14
CA LEU A 61 8.65 -8.96 1.22
C LEU A 61 8.24 -10.00 2.29
N PHE A 62 7.13 -10.71 2.09
CA PHE A 62 6.68 -11.78 2.98
C PHE A 62 7.66 -12.95 3.04
N ILE A 63 8.14 -13.44 1.90
CA ILE A 63 9.15 -14.50 1.83
C ILE A 63 10.46 -14.03 2.48
N TYR A 64 10.86 -12.78 2.23
CA TYR A 64 12.07 -12.22 2.82
C TYR A 64 12.01 -12.19 4.35
N ILE A 65 10.96 -11.61 4.94
CA ILE A 65 10.87 -11.47 6.40
C ILE A 65 10.61 -12.81 7.09
N SER A 66 9.80 -13.69 6.50
CA SER A 66 9.58 -15.05 7.04
C SER A 66 10.86 -15.89 7.07
N SER A 67 11.83 -15.64 6.17
CA SER A 67 13.12 -16.31 6.19
C SER A 67 14.09 -15.77 7.26
N LEU A 68 13.92 -14.51 7.69
CA LEU A 68 14.81 -13.83 8.63
C LEU A 68 14.33 -13.94 10.08
N ASN A 69 13.02 -13.94 10.32
CA ASN A 69 12.47 -14.04 11.67
C ASN A 69 12.05 -15.48 11.98
N PHE A 70 12.71 -16.08 12.97
CA PHE A 70 12.26 -17.33 13.59
C PHE A 70 10.92 -17.06 14.29
N ASN A 71 9.82 -17.41 13.61
CA ASN A 71 8.42 -17.43 14.06
C ASN A 71 8.19 -16.84 15.47
N PRO A 72 8.09 -15.50 15.63
CA PRO A 72 7.81 -14.93 16.93
C PRO A 72 6.40 -15.37 17.33
N VAL A 73 6.34 -16.07 18.46
CA VAL A 73 5.08 -16.57 19.06
C VAL A 73 4.11 -15.39 19.16
N PHE A 74 2.85 -15.63 18.81
CA PHE A 74 1.78 -14.61 18.75
C PHE A 74 1.49 -14.02 20.13
N TYR A 75 2.32 -13.08 20.58
CA TYR A 75 2.02 -12.26 21.74
C TYR A 75 1.23 -11.05 21.28
N PHE A 76 -0.08 -11.08 21.53
CA PHE A 76 -0.86 -9.84 21.60
C PHE A 76 -0.33 -9.06 22.80
N SER A 77 0.58 -8.12 22.58
CA SER A 77 0.98 -7.20 23.64
C SER A 77 -0.27 -6.51 24.17
N LYS A 78 -0.34 -6.32 25.48
CA LYS A 78 -1.34 -5.45 26.11
C LYS A 78 -1.34 -4.12 25.35
N LEU A 79 -2.50 -3.75 24.76
CA LEU A 79 -2.65 -2.49 24.06
C LEU A 79 -2.10 -1.37 24.94
N SER A 80 -1.17 -0.58 24.41
CA SER A 80 -0.71 0.60 25.12
C SER A 80 -1.92 1.51 25.41
N PRO A 81 -1.97 2.18 26.56
CA PRO A 81 -3.06 3.11 26.86
C PRO A 81 -3.20 4.20 25.78
N LEU A 82 -2.10 4.53 25.10
CA LEU A 82 -2.04 5.46 23.97
C LEU A 82 -2.80 4.93 22.74
N ALA A 83 -2.70 3.63 22.43
CA ALA A 83 -3.50 2.99 21.39
C ALA A 83 -5.01 3.10 21.71
N ASN A 84 -5.40 2.83 22.96
CA ASN A 84 -6.82 2.96 23.36
C ASN A 84 -7.39 4.38 23.23
N ILE A 85 -6.57 5.42 23.45
CA ILE A 85 -6.99 6.81 23.25
C ILE A 85 -7.18 7.12 21.76
N LEU A 86 -6.26 6.64 20.91
CA LEU A 86 -6.37 6.78 19.45
C LEU A 86 -7.63 6.08 18.90
N LEU A 87 -8.05 4.94 19.46
CA LEU A 87 -9.32 4.30 19.10
C LEU A 87 -10.52 5.19 19.35
N LYS A 88 -10.62 5.74 20.56
CA LYS A 88 -11.74 6.60 20.95
C LYS A 88 -11.79 7.87 20.11
N ALA A 89 -10.63 8.46 19.81
CA ALA A 89 -10.54 9.64 18.95
C ALA A 89 -11.00 9.35 17.51
N ASN A 90 -10.61 8.22 16.92
CA ASN A 90 -11.04 7.84 15.56
C ASN A 90 -12.55 7.57 15.48
N ILE A 91 -13.12 6.90 16.47
CA ILE A 91 -14.57 6.66 16.54
C ILE A 91 -15.33 7.99 16.71
N PHE A 92 -14.79 8.91 17.50
CA PHE A 92 -15.37 10.24 17.65
C PHE A 92 -15.30 11.05 16.36
N PHE A 93 -14.16 10.99 15.65
CA PHE A 93 -13.99 11.63 14.34
C PHE A 93 -14.95 11.04 13.30
N PHE A 94 -15.20 9.74 13.34
CA PHE A 94 -16.18 9.07 12.49
C PHE A 94 -17.62 9.57 12.74
N LEU A 95 -18.04 9.61 14.02
CA LEU A 95 -19.35 10.14 14.38
C LEU A 95 -19.50 11.60 13.94
N PHE A 96 -18.47 12.42 14.15
CA PHE A 96 -18.45 13.82 13.71
C PHE A 96 -18.55 13.95 12.19
N PHE A 97 -17.84 13.11 11.43
CA PHE A 97 -17.85 13.14 9.97
C PHE A 97 -19.20 12.69 9.39
N ILE A 98 -19.84 11.66 9.97
CA ILE A 98 -21.19 11.24 9.54
C ILE A 98 -22.20 12.36 9.74
N ILE A 99 -22.18 12.99 10.92
CA ILE A 99 -23.13 14.05 11.27
C ILE A 99 -22.96 15.26 10.34
N THR A 100 -21.71 15.66 10.06
CA THR A 100 -21.43 16.81 9.18
C THR A 100 -21.78 16.52 7.71
N GLN A 101 -21.57 15.30 7.22
CA GLN A 101 -21.87 14.94 5.82
C GLN A 101 -23.37 14.76 5.53
N ILE A 102 -24.20 14.37 6.52
CA ILE A 102 -25.66 14.36 6.37
C ILE A 102 -26.19 15.75 6.01
N THR A 103 -25.49 16.81 6.42
CA THR A 103 -25.89 18.19 6.11
C THR A 103 -25.40 18.68 4.74
N TRP A 104 -24.42 18.01 4.13
CA TRP A 104 -23.84 18.37 2.84
C TRP A 104 -24.39 17.42 1.78
N ASN A 105 -25.60 17.73 1.31
CA ASN A 105 -26.24 17.01 0.22
C ASN A 105 -25.31 17.02 -1.01
N PHE A 106 -24.75 15.86 -1.34
CA PHE A 106 -23.86 15.69 -2.48
C PHE A 106 -24.62 16.01 -3.77
N SER A 107 -24.42 17.23 -4.29
CA SER A 107 -24.59 17.47 -5.72
C SER A 107 -23.60 16.57 -6.43
N THR A 108 -24.12 15.47 -6.97
CA THR A 108 -23.40 14.50 -7.77
C THR A 108 -22.76 15.22 -8.95
N ILE A 109 -21.48 15.60 -8.80
CA ILE A 109 -20.59 15.78 -9.95
C ILE A 109 -20.52 14.40 -10.60
N SER A 110 -21.45 14.18 -11.52
CA SER A 110 -21.38 13.10 -12.49
C SER A 110 -20.32 13.54 -13.49
N TRP A 111 -19.08 13.18 -13.24
CA TRP A 111 -18.06 13.19 -14.28
C TRP A 111 -18.56 12.29 -15.40
N SER A 112 -18.98 12.90 -16.50
CA SER A 112 -19.42 12.23 -17.70
C SER A 112 -18.34 11.26 -18.16
N ASN A 113 -18.68 9.98 -18.20
CA ASN A 113 -17.81 8.85 -18.59
C ASN A 113 -17.23 8.95 -20.02
N SER A 114 -17.50 10.02 -20.78
CA SER A 114 -17.10 10.13 -22.19
C SER A 114 -15.61 10.36 -22.41
N ASP A 115 -14.91 11.01 -21.45
CA ASP A 115 -13.55 11.50 -21.69
C ASP A 115 -12.46 10.64 -21.02
N MET A 116 -12.88 9.67 -20.21
CA MET A 116 -11.98 8.82 -19.41
C MET A 116 -11.17 7.84 -20.26
N ASN A 117 -11.74 7.26 -21.32
CA ASN A 117 -11.09 6.19 -22.07
C ASN A 117 -9.87 6.63 -22.89
N ASN A 118 -9.66 7.93 -23.12
CA ASN A 118 -8.55 8.43 -23.94
C ASN A 118 -7.23 8.64 -23.19
N PHE A 119 -7.23 8.59 -21.85
CA PHE A 119 -6.00 8.82 -21.08
C PHE A 119 -4.93 7.73 -21.28
N SER A 120 -5.32 6.49 -21.59
CA SER A 120 -4.36 5.39 -21.82
C SER A 120 -3.59 5.53 -23.14
N LEU A 121 -4.21 6.11 -24.17
CA LEU A 121 -3.59 6.32 -25.48
C LEU A 121 -2.64 7.53 -25.49
N ASN A 122 -2.83 8.48 -24.57
CA ASN A 122 -1.98 9.66 -24.44
C ASN A 122 -0.59 9.38 -23.82
N LEU A 123 -0.31 8.16 -23.38
CA LEU A 123 1.01 7.77 -22.83
C LEU A 123 2.14 7.85 -23.87
N PHE A 124 1.82 7.76 -25.16
CA PHE A 124 2.79 7.85 -26.26
C PHE A 124 2.76 9.22 -26.95
N ASN A 125 2.41 10.29 -26.22
CA ASN A 125 2.55 11.64 -26.74
C ASN A 125 4.01 12.11 -26.66
N GLU A 126 4.43 13.04 -27.51
CA GLU A 126 5.84 13.45 -27.63
C GLU A 126 6.45 13.92 -26.29
N THR A 127 5.65 14.55 -25.42
CA THR A 127 6.06 14.99 -24.09
C THR A 127 6.20 13.83 -23.09
N GLU A 128 5.35 12.81 -23.19
CA GLU A 128 5.31 11.66 -22.28
C GLU A 128 6.38 10.61 -22.62
N VAL A 129 6.83 10.56 -23.87
CA VAL A 129 7.94 9.68 -24.30
C VAL A 129 9.23 10.01 -23.54
N LEU A 130 9.52 11.29 -23.29
CA LEU A 130 10.69 11.67 -22.48
C LEU A 130 10.57 11.18 -21.03
N PHE A 131 9.36 11.26 -20.45
CA PHE A 131 9.09 10.72 -19.12
C PHE A 131 9.28 9.19 -19.07
N LEU A 132 8.77 8.47 -20.07
CA LEU A 132 8.95 7.01 -20.22
C LEU A 132 10.42 6.61 -20.31
N ILE A 133 11.23 7.35 -21.09
CA ILE A 133 12.68 7.10 -21.21
C ILE A 133 13.36 7.27 -19.84
N ASN A 134 13.02 8.32 -19.09
CA ASN A 134 13.58 8.56 -17.76
C ASN A 134 13.22 7.44 -16.77
N VAL A 135 11.98 6.95 -16.78
CA VAL A 135 11.56 5.80 -15.94
C VAL A 135 12.30 4.53 -16.33
N GLY A 136 12.51 4.29 -17.63
CA GLY A 136 13.29 3.14 -18.13
C GLY A 136 14.75 3.18 -17.66
N ILE A 137 15.40 4.35 -17.74
CA ILE A 137 16.76 4.55 -17.24
C ILE A 137 16.83 4.33 -15.72
N LEU A 138 15.84 4.81 -14.96
CA LEU A 138 15.76 4.61 -13.52
C LEU A 138 15.70 3.12 -13.16
N LEU A 139 14.82 2.36 -13.81
CA LEU A 139 14.70 0.91 -13.59
C LEU A 139 16.01 0.17 -13.91
N LEU A 140 16.70 0.56 -14.98
CA LEU A 140 17.99 -0.03 -15.37
C LEU A 140 19.08 0.26 -14.33
N ILE A 141 19.16 1.51 -13.84
CA ILE A 141 20.07 1.89 -12.76
C ILE A 141 19.77 1.10 -11.48
N VAL A 142 18.50 0.95 -11.11
CA VAL A 142 18.11 0.18 -9.92
C VAL A 142 18.59 -1.27 -10.02
N LEU A 143 18.37 -1.93 -11.17
CA LEU A 143 18.88 -3.29 -11.40
C LEU A 143 20.41 -3.35 -11.28
N TRP A 144 21.12 -2.40 -11.89
CA TRP A 144 22.58 -2.34 -11.82
C TRP A 144 23.07 -2.19 -10.36
N VAL A 145 22.48 -1.28 -9.59
CA VAL A 145 22.81 -1.07 -8.17
C VAL A 145 22.54 -2.32 -7.33
N ILE A 146 21.39 -2.97 -7.52
CA ILE A 146 21.04 -4.20 -6.77
C ILE A 146 22.06 -5.31 -7.03
N THR A 147 22.53 -5.50 -8.26
CA THR A 147 23.57 -6.51 -8.54
C THR A 147 24.87 -6.18 -7.80
N LYS A 148 25.33 -4.92 -7.80
CA LYS A 148 26.53 -4.50 -7.08
C LYS A 148 26.41 -4.69 -5.56
N LEU A 149 25.24 -4.42 -4.99
CA LEU A 149 24.95 -4.67 -3.57
C LEU A 149 24.99 -6.16 -3.23
N SER A 150 24.36 -7.00 -4.04
CA SER A 150 24.33 -8.46 -3.83
C SER A 150 25.73 -9.10 -3.87
N PHE A 151 26.62 -8.64 -4.76
CA PHE A 151 27.98 -9.16 -4.83
C PHE A 151 28.87 -8.75 -3.64
N ARG A 152 28.61 -7.62 -2.98
CA ARG A 152 29.39 -7.17 -1.81
C ARG A 152 29.23 -8.11 -0.61
N ASN A 153 28.08 -8.77 -0.48
CA ASN A 153 27.75 -9.62 0.66
C ASN A 153 28.23 -11.08 0.54
N ARG A 154 29.02 -11.44 -0.48
CA ARG A 154 29.66 -12.77 -0.57
C ARG A 154 30.98 -12.85 0.24
N SER A 155 31.00 -12.30 1.46
CA SER A 155 32.03 -12.66 2.44
C SER A 155 31.63 -13.97 3.14
N ALA A 156 32.58 -14.85 3.42
CA ALA A 156 32.32 -16.20 3.91
C ALA A 156 31.49 -16.19 5.21
N LEU A 157 30.30 -16.81 5.19
CA LEU A 157 29.41 -17.03 6.33
C LEU A 157 29.92 -18.10 7.32
N ARG A 158 31.24 -18.25 7.46
CA ARG A 158 31.84 -19.15 8.46
C ARG A 158 32.37 -18.30 9.61
N PRO A 159 31.69 -18.22 10.77
CA PRO A 159 32.37 -17.79 11.98
C PRO A 159 33.41 -18.86 12.28
N PHE A 160 34.68 -18.53 12.09
CA PHE A 160 35.75 -19.29 12.72
C PHE A 160 35.61 -19.02 14.22
N PHE A 161 35.01 -19.98 14.94
CA PHE A 161 35.16 -20.06 16.39
C PHE A 161 36.64 -20.31 16.67
N GLY A 162 37.31 -19.30 17.19
CA GLY A 162 38.62 -19.37 17.86
C GLY A 162 38.42 -18.97 19.30
#